data_AF-A0A7V8VKF9-F1
#
_entry.id   AF-A0A7V8VKF9-F1
#
_cell.length_a   1.000
_cell.length_b   1.000
_cell.length_c   1.000
_cell.angle_alpha   90.00
_cell.angle_beta   90.00
_cell.angle_gamma   90.00
#
_symmetry.space_group_name_H-M   'P 1'
#
loop_
_entity.id
_entity.type
_entity.pdbx_description
1 polymer ?
#
loop_
_entity_poly.entity_id
_entity_poly.type
_entity_poly.pdbx_seq_one_letter_code
_entity_poly.pdbx_strand_id
1 'polypeptide(L)' 'RKESRGAHFREDFPDKADKFAKVNTIIWQGEDGRMQIRLEAFPEMPELLKQIIEEMK' A
#
# COMPACT_ATOMS: atom_id res chain seq x y z
N ARG A 1 -8.20 0.01 -6.44
CA ARG A 1 -7.65 1.38 -6.36
C ARG A 1 -7.97 2.15 -7.64
N LYS A 2 -8.26 3.46 -7.58
CA LYS A 2 -8.48 4.34 -8.74
C LYS A 2 -7.20 5.14 -9.04
N GLU A 3 -6.17 4.44 -9.49
CA GLU A 3 -4.84 4.95 -9.89
C GLU A 3 -4.12 3.87 -10.71
N SER A 4 -2.95 4.22 -11.25
CA SER A 4 -1.97 3.28 -11.80
C SER A 4 -0.61 3.40 -11.10
N ARG A 5 -0.09 2.29 -10.58
CA ARG A 5 1.20 2.24 -9.86
C ARG A 5 1.81 0.83 -9.88
N GLY A 6 3.05 0.72 -10.36
CA GLY A 6 3.76 -0.56 -10.44
C GLY A 6 3.02 -1.54 -11.36
N ALA A 7 2.81 -2.77 -10.90
CA ALA A 7 2.10 -3.81 -11.66
C ALA A 7 0.57 -3.59 -11.76
N HIS A 8 -0.01 -2.64 -11.03
CA HIS A 8 -1.44 -2.31 -11.11
C HIS A 8 -1.63 -1.11 -12.04
N PHE A 9 -2.03 -1.35 -13.28
CA PHE A 9 -2.29 -0.32 -14.30
C PHE A 9 -3.75 -0.30 -14.73
N ARG A 10 -4.27 0.90 -14.99
CA ARG A 10 -5.65 1.18 -15.39
C ARG A 10 -5.67 2.29 -16.43
N GLU A 11 -6.23 2.01 -17.60
CA GLU A 11 -6.39 3.01 -18.67
C GLU A 11 -7.33 4.16 -18.26
N ASP A 12 -8.35 3.87 -17.44
CA ASP A 12 -9.31 4.86 -16.96
C ASP A 12 -8.82 5.71 -15.77
N PHE A 13 -7.67 5.34 -15.19
CA PHE A 13 -6.97 6.11 -14.14
C PHE A 13 -5.45 5.96 -14.32
N PRO A 14 -4.85 6.59 -15.34
CA PRO A 14 -3.44 6.39 -15.70
C PRO A 14 -2.46 6.99 -14.68
N ASP A 15 -2.92 7.96 -13.88
CA ASP A 15 -2.07 8.66 -12.93
C ASP A 15 -2.01 7.99 -11.56
N LYS A 16 -0.92 8.29 -10.84
CA LYS A 16 -0.74 7.94 -9.44
C LYS A 16 -1.56 8.88 -8.55
N ALA A 17 -2.14 8.36 -7.47
CA ALA A 17 -2.82 9.19 -6.48
C ALA A 17 -2.14 9.11 -5.11
N ASP A 18 -1.88 10.27 -4.50
CA ASP A 18 -1.13 10.38 -3.23
C ASP A 18 -1.75 9.59 -2.08
N LYS A 19 -3.08 9.55 -2.01
CA LYS A 19 -3.82 8.80 -0.99
C LYS A 19 -3.47 7.31 -0.95
N PHE A 20 -3.06 6.73 -2.09
CA PHE A 20 -2.68 5.32 -2.19
C PHE A 20 -1.17 5.11 -2.05
N ALA A 21 -0.38 6.18 -2.02
CA ALA A 21 1.08 6.09 -1.89
C ALA A 21 1.54 5.73 -0.46
N LYS A 22 0.64 5.79 0.54
CA LYS A 22 0.94 5.65 1.97
C LYS A 22 0.22 4.48 2.65
N VAL A 23 -0.48 3.65 1.89
CA VAL A 23 -1.34 2.60 2.43
C VAL A 23 -1.22 1.30 1.63
N ASN A 24 -1.40 0.19 2.34
CA ASN A 24 -1.68 -1.12 1.77
C ASN A 24 -3.19 -1.29 1.54
N THR A 25 -3.58 -2.01 0.48
CA THR A 25 -4.96 -2.47 0.29
C THR A 25 -5.03 -3.91 0.77
N ILE A 26 -5.68 -4.15 1.91
CA ILE A 26 -5.82 -5.47 2.51
C ILE A 26 -7.19 -6.03 2.10
N ILE A 27 -7.19 -7.28 1.63
CA ILE A 27 -8.38 -7.99 1.18
C ILE A 27 -8.41 -9.35 1.89
N TRP A 28 -9.54 -9.71 2.46
CA TRP A 28 -9.75 -11.01 3.10
C TRP A 28 -11.21 -11.44 2.96
N GLN A 29 -11.47 -12.74 3.11
CA GLN A 29 -12.83 -13.25 3.18
C GLN A 29 -13.31 -13.20 4.64
N GLY A 30 -14.48 -12.61 4.87
CA GLY A 30 -15.13 -12.57 6.18
C GLY A 30 -15.82 -13.89 6.52
N GLU A 31 -16.26 -14.01 7.77
CA GLU A 31 -16.99 -15.19 8.27
C GLU A 31 -18.32 -15.42 7.53
N ASP A 32 -18.93 -14.35 7.01
CA ASP A 32 -20.13 -14.40 6.16
C ASP A 32 -19.83 -14.78 4.69
N GLY A 33 -18.58 -15.13 4.38
CA GLY A 33 -18.11 -15.48 3.04
C GLY A 33 -17.89 -14.27 2.12
N ARG A 34 -18.18 -13.04 2.56
CA ARG A 34 -18.01 -11.84 1.73
C ARG A 34 -16.58 -11.34 1.79
N MET A 35 -16.09 -10.83 0.65
CA MET A 35 -14.80 -10.16 0.61
C MET A 35 -14.88 -8.82 1.32
N GLN A 36 -13.97 -8.60 2.25
CA GLN A 36 -13.78 -7.36 2.97
C GLN A 36 -12.52 -6.68 2.45
N ILE A 37 -12.53 -5.35 2.42
CA ILE A 37 -11.42 -4.53 1.94
C ILE A 37 -11.20 -3.39 2.90
N ARG A 38 -9.94 -3.14 3.29
CA ARG A 38 -9.56 -1.92 4.00
C ARG A 38 -8.26 -1.33 3.47
N LEU A 39 -8.08 -0.04 3.70
CA LEU A 39 -6.81 0.63 3.52
C LEU A 39 -6.12 0.71 4.88
N GLU A 40 -4.88 0.24 4.93
CA GLU A 40 -4.08 0.21 6.16
C GLU A 40 -2.79 0.98 5.94
N ALA A 41 -2.45 1.89 6.86
CA ALA A 41 -1.20 2.65 6.76
C ALA A 41 0.01 1.70 6.80
N PHE A 42 1.12 2.13 6.20
CA PHE A 42 2.36 1.39 6.37
C PHE A 42 2.75 1.35 7.85
N PRO A 43 3.27 0.21 8.34
CA PRO A 43 3.91 0.19 9.64
C PRO A 43 5.09 1.17 9.63
N GLU A 44 5.39 1.77 10.78
CA GLU A 44 6.62 2.53 10.91
C GLU A 44 7.82 1.63 10.62
N MET A 45 8.82 2.19 9.94
CA MET A 45 10.04 1.46 9.65
C MET A 45 10.72 1.05 10.97
N PRO A 46 11.06 -0.23 11.15
CA PRO A 46 11.82 -0.68 12.32
C PRO A 46 13.11 0.12 12.50
N GLU A 47 13.45 0.44 13.75
CA GLU A 47 14.57 1.33 14.07
C GLU A 47 15.92 0.82 13.53
N LEU A 48 16.16 -0.49 13.64
CA LEU A 48 17.36 -1.13 13.08
C LEU A 48 17.50 -0.87 11.57
N LEU A 49 16.39 -0.88 10.81
CA LEU A 49 16.44 -0.61 9.37
C LEU A 49 16.74 0.86 9.07
N LYS A 50 16.23 1.79 9.90
CA LYS A 50 16.57 3.21 9.78
C LYS A 50 18.07 3.42 10.01
N GLN A 51 18.64 2.81 11.04
CA GLN A 51 20.07 2.89 11.35
C GLN A 51 20.93 2.40 10.19
N ILE A 52 20.62 1.24 9.59
CA ILE A 52 21.35 0.73 8.43
C ILE A 52 21.30 1.72 7.25
N ILE A 53 20.15 2.35 6.99
CA ILE A 53 20.02 3.34 5.92
C ILE A 53 20.89 4.57 6.19
N GLU A 54 20.96 5.03 7.44
CA GLU A 54 21.80 6.16 7.84
C GLU A 54 23.30 5.86 7.73
N GLU A 55 23.73 4.66 8.13
CA GLU A 55 25.13 4.22 8.03
C GLU A 55 25.61 4.06 6.58
N MET A 56 24.71 3.75 5.65
CA MET A 56 25.00 3.59 4.22
C MET A 56 24.92 4.89 3.41
N LYS A 57 24.56 6.01 4.04
CA LYS A 57 24.31 7.29 3.38
C LYS A 57 25.58 8.13 3.24
#